data_AF-A0A9E5B3E4-F1
#
_entry.id   AF-A0A9E5B3E4-F1
#
_cell.length_a   1.000
_cell.length_b   1.000
_cell.length_c   1.000
_cell.angle_alpha   90.00
_cell.angle_beta   90.00
_cell.angle_gamma   90.00
#
_symmetry.space_group_name_H-M   'P 1'
#
loop_
_entity.id
_entity.type
_entity.pdbx_description
1 polymer ?
#
loop_
_entity_poly.entity_id
_entity_poly.type
_entity_poly.pdbx_seq_one_letter_code
_entity_poly.pdbx_strand_id
1 'polypeptide(L)'
;MNRRHFLATSAALAASTVIAPSLFAAEKKRDIKKAIMWGTVGVKGNVLEKMKLVKAAGFTGVEPNGGMNREDVVAALKETGLLAASVCCHTHWAKPLS
;
A
#
# COMPACT_ATOMS: atom_id res chain seq x y z
N MET A 1 -27.58 46.99 -13.08
CA MET A 1 -27.36 45.71 -12.37
C MET A 1 -28.12 45.77 -11.04
N ASN A 2 -29.05 44.85 -10.76
CA ASN A 2 -29.81 44.86 -9.49
C ASN A 2 -29.29 43.77 -8.53
N ARG A 3 -29.53 43.93 -7.21
CA ARG A 3 -29.02 43.02 -6.15
C ARG A 3 -29.43 41.56 -6.35
N ARG A 4 -30.65 41.32 -6.82
CA ARG A 4 -31.18 39.96 -7.08
C ARG A 4 -30.43 39.30 -8.23
N HIS A 5 -30.15 40.07 -9.28
CA HIS A 5 -29.40 39.61 -10.44
C HIS A 5 -27.96 39.28 -10.05
N PHE A 6 -27.31 40.14 -9.24
CA PHE A 6 -25.95 39.92 -8.73
C PHE A 6 -25.84 38.69 -7.85
N LEU A 7 -26.80 38.46 -6.95
CA LEU A 7 -26.84 37.26 -6.11
C LEU A 7 -27.05 35.99 -6.95
N ALA A 8 -27.94 36.03 -7.94
CA ALA A 8 -28.18 34.90 -8.82
C ALA A 8 -26.95 34.52 -9.66
N THR A 9 -26.26 35.48 -10.27
CA THR A 9 -25.02 35.19 -11.01
C THR A 9 -23.88 34.76 -10.10
N SER A 10 -23.73 35.34 -8.92
CA SER A 10 -22.65 34.96 -7.99
C SER A 10 -22.85 33.55 -7.44
N ALA A 11 -24.09 33.15 -7.15
CA ALA A 11 -24.41 31.79 -6.72
C ALA A 11 -24.16 30.75 -7.83
N ALA A 12 -24.51 31.07 -9.08
CA ALA A 12 -24.23 30.19 -10.22
C ALA A 12 -22.73 30.01 -10.49
N LEU A 13 -21.94 31.08 -10.34
CA LEU A 13 -20.47 31.01 -10.50
C LEU A 13 -19.83 30.19 -9.38
N ALA A 14 -20.26 30.38 -8.13
CA ALA A 14 -19.77 29.64 -6.98
C ALA A 14 -20.15 28.15 -7.01
N ALA A 15 -21.32 27.80 -7.56
CA ALA A 15 -21.70 26.40 -7.77
C ALA A 15 -20.80 25.69 -8.81
N SER A 16 -20.26 26.44 -9.77
CA SER A 16 -19.43 25.90 -10.85
C SER A 16 -18.01 25.51 -10.39
N THR A 17 -17.49 26.11 -9.32
CA THR A 17 -16.14 25.82 -8.81
C THR A 17 -16.07 24.58 -7.91
N VAL A 18 -17.20 24.13 -7.36
CA VAL A 18 -17.26 22.96 -6.47
C VAL A 18 -17.30 21.64 -7.26
N ILE A 19 -17.83 21.65 -8.49
CA ILE A 19 -18.03 20.44 -9.31
C ILE A 19 -16.85 20.21 -10.28
N ALA A 20 -16.10 21.26 -10.63
CA ALA A 20 -15.00 21.16 -11.58
C ALA A 20 -13.89 20.15 -11.17
N PRO A 21 -13.42 20.08 -9.91
CA PRO A 21 -12.31 19.19 -9.57
C PRO A 21 -12.66 17.70 -9.71
N SER A 22 -13.92 17.33 -9.46
CA SER A 22 -14.39 15.94 -9.51
C SER A 22 -14.79 15.48 -10.93
N LEU A 23 -15.10 16.41 -11.84
CA LEU A 23 -15.40 16.10 -13.24
C LEU A 23 -14.15 15.81 -14.09
N PHE A 24 -13.00 16.39 -13.75
CA PHE A 24 -11.76 16.26 -14.53
C PHE A 24 -10.71 15.30 -13.95
N ALA A 25 -10.92 14.82 -12.73
CA ALA A 25 -10.08 13.78 -12.15
C ALA A 25 -10.54 12.40 -12.61
N ALA A 26 -10.14 11.99 -13.82
CA ALA A 26 -10.23 10.59 -14.20
C ALA A 26 -9.38 9.76 -13.22
N GLU A 27 -10.01 8.84 -12.49
CA GLU A 27 -9.31 7.96 -11.56
C GLU A 27 -8.34 7.06 -12.35
N LYS A 28 -7.07 7.46 -12.45
CA LYS A 28 -6.05 6.64 -13.10
C LYS A 28 -5.85 5.40 -12.26
N LYS A 29 -6.38 4.27 -12.72
CA LYS A 29 -6.16 2.96 -12.08
C LYS A 29 -4.65 2.71 -11.97
N ARG A 30 -4.14 2.76 -10.74
CA ARG A 30 -2.75 2.44 -10.43
C ARG A 30 -2.62 0.93 -10.24
N ASP A 31 -1.60 0.33 -10.83
CA ASP A 31 -1.25 -1.06 -10.58
C ASP A 31 -0.49 -1.15 -9.25
N ILE A 32 -1.23 -1.22 -8.14
CA ILE A 32 -0.66 -1.31 -6.78
C ILE A 32 -0.55 -2.78 -6.39
N LYS A 33 0.69 -3.27 -6.33
CA LYS A 33 1.02 -4.61 -5.85
C LYS A 33 0.88 -4.66 -4.33
N LYS A 34 0.17 -5.66 -3.81
CA LYS A 34 -0.02 -5.85 -2.37
C LYS A 34 1.07 -6.75 -1.81
N ALA A 35 1.69 -6.32 -0.72
CA ALA A 35 2.65 -7.09 0.04
C ALA A 35 2.23 -7.18 1.52
N ILE A 36 2.77 -8.16 2.24
CA ILE A 36 2.50 -8.38 3.67
C ILE A 36 3.77 -8.20 4.50
N MET A 37 3.64 -7.52 5.64
CA MET A 37 4.71 -7.38 6.63
C MET A 37 5.00 -8.74 7.28
N TRP A 38 6.26 -9.17 7.28
CA TRP A 38 6.63 -10.50 7.79
C TRP A 38 6.21 -10.73 9.24
N GLY A 39 6.29 -9.68 10.07
CA GLY A 39 5.83 -9.72 11.46
C GLY A 39 4.34 -10.04 11.66
N THR A 40 3.49 -9.91 10.63
CA THR A 40 2.05 -10.25 10.71
C THR A 40 1.74 -11.65 10.20
N VAL A 41 2.73 -12.37 9.65
CA VAL A 41 2.57 -13.73 9.13
C VAL A 41 2.54 -14.73 10.29
N GLY A 42 1.35 -14.89 10.89
CA GLY A 42 1.11 -15.71 12.10
C GLY A 42 1.10 -17.23 11.89
N VAL A 43 1.42 -17.72 10.69
CA VAL A 43 1.52 -19.16 10.41
C VAL A 43 2.85 -19.74 10.90
N LYS A 44 2.84 -21.02 11.30
CA LYS A 44 4.06 -21.77 11.67
C LYS A 44 4.78 -22.28 10.41
N GLY A 45 6.05 -22.64 10.55
CA GLY A 45 6.88 -23.19 9.47
C GLY A 45 8.15 -22.39 9.22
N ASN A 46 8.99 -22.91 8.33
CA ASN A 46 10.20 -22.23 7.85
C ASN A 46 9.87 -21.09 6.86
N VAL A 47 10.89 -20.33 6.44
CA VAL A 47 10.71 -19.16 5.55
C VAL A 47 9.98 -19.53 4.26
N LEU A 48 10.38 -20.63 3.61
CA LEU A 48 9.81 -21.07 2.34
C LEU A 48 8.33 -21.49 2.48
N GLU A 49 8.01 -22.28 3.51
CA GLU A 49 6.64 -22.72 3.79
C GLU A 49 5.71 -21.53 4.02
N LYS A 50 6.16 -20.56 4.82
CA LYS A 50 5.41 -19.33 5.06
C LYS A 50 5.23 -18.53 3.78
N MET A 51 6.27 -18.38 2.95
CA MET A 51 6.18 -17.67 1.67
C MET A 51 5.24 -18.35 0.68
N LYS A 52 5.19 -19.70 0.64
CA LYS A 52 4.21 -20.45 -0.16
C LYS A 52 2.79 -20.12 0.28
N LEU A 53 2.53 -20.05 1.59
CA LEU A 53 1.22 -19.67 2.12
C LEU A 53 0.87 -18.20 1.82
N VAL A 54 1.84 -17.28 1.91
CA VAL A 54 1.64 -15.87 1.52
C VAL A 54 1.28 -15.75 0.04
N LYS A 55 1.96 -16.50 -0.83
CA LYS A 55 1.65 -16.55 -2.27
C LYS A 55 0.25 -17.11 -2.51
N ALA A 56 -0.10 -18.21 -1.84
CA ALA A 56 -1.44 -18.82 -1.92
C ALA A 56 -2.54 -17.88 -1.41
N ALA A 57 -2.24 -17.02 -0.44
CA ALA A 57 -3.14 -15.98 0.05
C ALA A 57 -3.32 -14.79 -0.92
N GLY A 58 -2.62 -14.77 -2.07
CA GLY A 58 -2.80 -13.79 -3.14
C GLY A 58 -1.92 -12.55 -3.04
N PHE A 59 -0.94 -12.52 -2.13
CA PHE A 59 0.02 -11.42 -2.09
C PHE A 59 1.02 -11.50 -3.24
N THR A 60 1.45 -10.32 -3.72
CA THR A 60 2.48 -10.18 -4.74
C THR A 60 3.89 -10.13 -4.14
N GLY A 61 4.00 -9.74 -2.87
CA GLY A 61 5.28 -9.64 -2.19
C GLY A 61 5.19 -9.75 -0.68
N VAL A 62 6.36 -9.63 -0.06
CA VAL A 62 6.55 -9.62 1.39
C VAL A 62 7.48 -8.48 1.76
N GLU A 63 7.38 -8.01 3.00
CA GLU A 63 8.39 -7.18 3.66
C GLU A 63 9.07 -8.04 4.74
N PRO A 64 10.22 -8.68 4.44
CA PRO A 64 10.98 -9.46 5.42
C PRO A 64 11.43 -8.61 6.60
N ASN A 65 11.61 -9.23 7.77
CA ASN A 65 12.27 -8.56 8.89
C ASN A 65 13.77 -8.44 8.62
N GLY A 66 14.37 -7.30 8.99
CA GLY A 66 15.82 -7.15 9.04
C GLY A 66 16.44 -8.20 9.98
N GLY A 67 17.61 -8.75 9.62
CA GLY A 67 18.31 -9.76 10.42
C GLY A 67 17.86 -11.21 10.19
N MET A 68 16.89 -11.47 9.31
CA MET A 68 16.61 -12.83 8.82
C MET A 68 17.82 -13.40 8.05
N ASN A 69 17.94 -14.72 8.00
CA ASN A 69 18.92 -15.39 7.14
C ASN A 69 18.67 -14.99 5.66
N ARG A 70 19.71 -14.47 4.99
CA ARG A 70 19.57 -13.86 3.66
C ARG A 70 19.37 -14.92 2.60
N GLU A 71 20.07 -16.04 2.70
CA GLU A 71 20.05 -17.14 1.75
C GLU A 71 18.66 -17.77 1.70
N ASP A 72 18.06 -18.04 2.86
CA ASP A 72 16.71 -18.58 2.99
C ASP A 72 15.66 -17.65 2.36
N VAL A 73 15.76 -16.34 2.65
CA VAL A 73 14.83 -15.33 2.12
C VAL A 73 14.95 -15.24 0.59
N VAL A 74 16.17 -15.12 0.05
CA VAL A 74 16.39 -15.01 -1.39
C VAL A 74 15.94 -16.28 -2.12
N ALA A 75 16.26 -17.45 -1.58
CA ALA A 75 15.83 -18.73 -2.15
C ALA A 75 14.29 -18.84 -2.17
N ALA A 76 13.62 -18.50 -1.06
CA ALA A 76 12.18 -18.57 -0.97
C ALA A 76 11.46 -17.55 -1.87
N LEU A 77 11.99 -16.33 -2.01
CA LEU A 77 11.45 -15.35 -2.96
C LEU A 77 11.56 -15.86 -4.40
N LYS A 78 12.71 -16.44 -4.77
CA LYS A 78 12.94 -17.03 -6.09
C LYS A 78 11.99 -18.20 -6.36
N GLU A 79 11.81 -19.09 -5.39
CA GLU A 79 10.95 -20.27 -5.54
C GLU A 79 9.45 -19.91 -5.64
N THR A 80 9.00 -18.93 -4.85
CA THR A 80 7.58 -18.56 -4.79
C THR A 80 7.17 -17.50 -5.81
N GLY A 81 8.15 -16.79 -6.40
CA GLY A 81 7.92 -15.63 -7.25
C GLY A 81 7.29 -14.45 -6.49
N LEU A 82 7.44 -14.40 -5.17
CA LEU A 82 7.12 -13.21 -4.37
C LEU A 82 8.22 -12.16 -4.54
N LEU A 83 7.83 -10.89 -4.50
CA LEU A 83 8.77 -9.76 -4.53
C LEU A 83 9.13 -9.31 -3.11
N ALA A 84 10.36 -8.86 -2.90
CA ALA A 84 10.73 -8.11 -1.72
C ALA A 84 10.25 -6.67 -1.88
N ALA A 85 9.12 -6.33 -1.25
CA ALA A 85 8.51 -5.00 -1.38
C ALA A 85 9.28 -3.93 -0.58
N SER A 86 9.85 -4.34 0.56
CA SER A 86 10.61 -3.52 1.51
C SER A 86 11.29 -4.45 2.53
N VAL A 87 12.00 -3.89 3.53
CA VAL A 87 12.54 -4.64 4.68
C VAL A 87 12.16 -3.92 5.97
N CYS A 88 11.56 -4.64 6.92
CA CYS A 88 11.12 -4.07 8.20
C CYS A 88 12.29 -3.98 9.20
N CYS A 89 12.58 -2.78 9.70
CA CYS A 89 13.43 -2.58 10.88
C CYS A 89 12.64 -2.93 12.16
N HIS A 90 12.34 -4.22 12.34
CA HIS A 90 11.48 -4.70 13.42
C HIS A 90 12.03 -4.39 14.83
N THR A 91 13.34 -4.16 14.97
CA THR A 91 14.01 -3.89 16.25
C THR A 91 13.58 -2.58 16.90
N HIS A 92 13.27 -1.53 16.11
CA HIS A 92 12.81 -0.25 16.67
C HIS A 92 11.41 -0.33 17.31
N TRP A 93 10.59 -1.32 16.93
CA TRP A 93 9.31 -1.56 17.59
C TRP A 93 9.48 -2.12 19.01
N ALA A 94 10.53 -2.93 19.23
CA ALA A 94 10.89 -3.45 20.54
C ALA A 94 11.72 -2.45 21.36
N LYS A 95 12.41 -1.51 20.70
CA LYS A 95 13.30 -0.52 21.32
C LYS A 95 13.12 0.87 20.70
N PRO A 96 12.04 1.60 21.04
CA PRO A 96 11.67 2.84 20.37
C PRO A 96 12.61 4.04 20.63
N LEU A 97 13.52 3.94 21.60
CA LEU A 97 14.42 5.03 22.02
C LEU A 97 15.91 4.65 22.00
N SER A 98 16.28 3.55 21.32
CA SER A 98 17.68 3.09 21.22
C SER A 98 18.24 3.24 19.80
#